data_AF-A0A356K466-F1
#
_entry.id   AF-A0A356K466-F1
#
_cell.length_a   1.000
_cell.length_b   1.000
_cell.length_c   1.000
_cell.angle_alpha   90.00
_cell.angle_beta   90.00
_cell.angle_gamma   90.00
#
_symmetry.space_group_name_H-M   'P 1'
#
loop_
_entity.id
_entity.type
_entity.pdbx_description
1 polymer ?
#
loop_
_entity_poly.entity_id
_entity_poly.type
_entity_poly.pdbx_seq_one_letter_code
_entity_poly.pdbx_strand_id
1 'polypeptide(L)'
;VQVTGSGTVSDPYIISPSSDINLVSYTLNGQTTNKTYADLLKTNVVKNVTCKNGTTATWDNTDFSIKLKNIHTPDYCTIDFGNGYSVSLTATNGTVSPSNITVGYGGSASFTVTPNSGYILEIDSHTCGGTLSGSTYTISNVTSAKSCSITFKKATLYAKLLSDRGIATTNRTTFSAAFDSTDQVLYTAKEDNKTVYYFAGNATTNWVKFGKNENNQDLYWRIIRTNSDGSVRLLYHGTSTTATDAYIGKSAFNGSYNNIAYVSYMYGSLGSIPSARENTNNSTIKGVIDKWYKDNLNTNYGKYISTTAVYCNDRSTSDNTYFGARTRLDTNKTPSYDCSTTEDKFTVDSSTGNGKLTHPIALMTADEVSFAGGIWGNRNANAWYFRNAKEGTLTTSSSSTDASYSSTGSTWWWLLSPFYWYGSYAYVFYVYGSSVPGNLNRISVNGMYGVRPVISLKSCVIWAGGDGSSNNPYTIEETTSGC
;
A
#
# COMPACT_ATOMS: atom_id res chain seq x y z
N VAL A 1 35.36 -25.99 52.32
CA VAL A 1 35.85 -27.23 52.93
C VAL A 1 34.69 -28.20 52.98
N GLN A 2 34.79 -29.36 52.34
CA GLN A 2 33.84 -30.45 52.61
C GLN A 2 34.34 -31.17 53.86
N VAL A 3 33.48 -31.27 54.87
CA VAL A 3 33.76 -32.02 56.08
C VAL A 3 32.98 -33.31 56.00
N THR A 4 33.69 -34.43 55.99
CA THR A 4 33.11 -35.77 56.14
C THR A 4 33.61 -36.37 57.45
N GLY A 5 32.89 -37.40 57.93
CA GLY A 5 33.11 -37.96 59.26
C GLY A 5 32.26 -37.29 60.34
N SER A 6 31.81 -38.09 61.29
CA SER A 6 30.90 -37.73 62.39
C SER A 6 31.59 -37.03 63.56
N GLY A 7 32.93 -36.99 63.56
CA GLY A 7 33.73 -36.41 64.65
C GLY A 7 33.93 -37.35 65.83
N THR A 8 33.62 -38.64 65.66
CA THR A 8 33.83 -39.67 66.69
C THR A 8 35.24 -40.25 66.61
N VAL A 9 35.70 -40.91 67.68
CA VAL A 9 37.04 -41.52 67.73
C VAL A 9 37.26 -42.57 66.63
N SER A 10 36.19 -43.25 66.20
CA SER A 10 36.21 -44.23 65.10
C SER A 10 35.96 -43.62 63.71
N ASP A 11 35.53 -42.37 63.63
CA ASP A 11 35.19 -41.65 62.40
C ASP A 11 35.49 -40.14 62.56
N PRO A 12 36.79 -39.79 62.68
CA PRO A 12 37.22 -38.41 62.94
C PRO A 12 36.87 -37.50 61.76
N TYR A 13 36.77 -36.19 62.01
CA TYR A 13 36.55 -35.24 60.93
C TYR A 13 37.68 -35.33 59.90
N ILE A 14 37.32 -35.74 58.68
CA ILE A 14 38.22 -35.74 57.54
C ILE A 14 38.01 -34.40 56.84
N ILE A 15 39.04 -33.56 56.95
CA ILE A 15 39.14 -32.31 56.22
C ILE A 15 39.78 -32.66 54.88
N SER A 16 38.97 -32.93 53.85
CA SER A 16 39.51 -32.99 52.49
C SER A 16 39.91 -31.57 52.06
N PRO A 17 41.11 -31.37 51.48
CA PRO A 17 41.41 -30.11 50.84
C PRO A 17 40.31 -29.84 49.80
N SER A 18 39.64 -28.70 49.92
CA SER A 18 38.81 -28.17 48.84
C SER A 18 39.64 -28.23 47.56
N SER A 19 39.10 -28.83 46.50
CA SER A 19 39.71 -29.07 45.17
C SER A 19 40.98 -28.28 44.83
N ASP A 20 41.96 -28.91 44.19
CA ASP A 20 43.28 -28.33 43.86
C ASP A 20 43.22 -26.92 43.22
N ILE A 21 42.15 -26.63 42.48
CA ILE A 21 41.77 -25.29 42.05
C ILE A 21 40.32 -25.02 42.44
N ASN A 22 40.05 -23.87 43.07
CA ASN A 22 38.70 -23.43 43.40
C ASN A 22 38.33 -22.15 42.64
N LEU A 23 37.19 -22.14 41.96
CA LEU A 23 36.53 -20.93 41.45
C LEU A 23 35.58 -20.43 42.54
N VAL A 24 36.09 -19.58 43.43
CA VAL A 24 35.46 -19.30 44.73
C VAL A 24 34.60 -18.05 44.77
N SER A 25 34.74 -17.14 43.80
CA SER A 25 33.98 -15.88 43.81
C SER A 25 33.93 -15.21 42.44
N TYR A 26 32.91 -14.35 42.29
CA TYR A 26 32.76 -13.43 41.17
C TYR A 26 32.96 -12.00 41.68
N THR A 27 33.61 -11.16 40.89
CA THR A 27 33.72 -9.73 41.14
C THR A 27 33.14 -8.94 39.97
N LEU A 28 32.75 -7.69 40.22
CA LEU A 28 32.36 -6.73 39.19
C LEU A 28 33.30 -5.53 39.29
N ASN A 29 34.11 -5.32 38.25
CA ASN A 29 35.15 -4.30 38.20
C ASN A 29 36.10 -4.37 39.42
N GLY A 30 36.48 -5.58 39.83
CA GLY A 30 37.38 -5.86 40.95
C GLY A 30 36.74 -5.74 42.34
N GLN A 31 35.44 -5.46 42.44
CA GLN A 31 34.72 -5.37 43.71
C GLN A 31 33.83 -6.60 43.92
N THR A 32 33.62 -6.98 45.18
CA THR A 32 32.70 -8.08 45.52
C THR A 32 31.28 -7.74 45.06
N THR A 33 30.57 -8.74 44.54
CA THR A 33 29.19 -8.59 44.06
C THR A 33 28.29 -9.65 44.65
N ASN A 34 27.03 -9.29 44.90
CA ASN A 34 25.98 -10.22 45.31
C ASN A 34 25.17 -10.76 44.11
N LYS A 35 25.47 -10.31 42.88
CA LYS A 35 24.81 -10.80 41.67
C LYS A 35 25.24 -12.23 41.36
N THR A 36 24.31 -13.01 40.84
CA THR A 36 24.61 -14.35 40.33
C THR A 36 25.42 -14.25 39.03
N TYR A 37 26.15 -15.32 38.69
CA TYR A 37 26.84 -15.44 37.41
C TYR A 37 25.91 -15.20 36.22
N ALA A 38 24.69 -15.76 36.27
CA ALA A 38 23.67 -15.58 35.24
C ALA A 38 23.19 -14.12 35.13
N ASP A 39 23.09 -13.39 36.23
CA ASP A 39 22.70 -11.97 36.21
C ASP A 39 23.81 -11.08 35.68
N LEU A 40 25.07 -11.40 35.98
CA LEU A 40 26.22 -10.69 35.42
C LEU A 40 26.27 -10.87 33.90
N LEU A 41 26.08 -12.08 33.38
CA LEU A 41 26.11 -12.34 31.94
C LEU A 41 25.04 -11.57 31.13
N LYS A 42 23.96 -11.07 31.74
CA LYS A 42 22.95 -10.29 31.02
C LYS A 42 23.50 -8.96 30.49
N THR A 43 24.33 -8.28 31.29
CA THR A 43 24.78 -6.89 31.02
C THR A 43 26.29 -6.70 31.11
N ASN A 44 27.03 -7.76 31.45
CA ASN A 44 28.46 -7.73 31.70
C ASN A 44 29.17 -8.84 30.91
N VAL A 45 30.47 -8.67 30.73
CA VAL A 45 31.34 -9.68 30.11
C VAL A 45 32.47 -10.03 31.06
N VAL A 46 33.00 -11.24 30.97
CA VAL A 46 34.19 -11.61 31.74
C VAL A 46 35.36 -10.80 31.21
N LYS A 47 35.97 -10.01 32.09
CA LYS A 47 37.13 -9.17 31.80
C LYS A 47 38.42 -9.98 31.91
N ASN A 48 38.58 -10.73 32.99
CA ASN A 48 39.70 -11.63 33.20
C ASN A 48 39.39 -12.66 34.31
N VAL A 49 40.31 -13.61 34.49
CA VAL A 49 40.31 -14.55 35.61
C VAL A 49 41.66 -14.45 36.30
N THR A 50 41.68 -14.21 37.60
CA THR A 50 42.91 -14.05 38.39
C THR A 50 43.01 -15.12 39.44
N CYS A 51 44.16 -15.79 39.53
CA CYS A 51 44.45 -16.82 40.53
C CYS A 51 45.55 -16.34 41.48
N LYS A 52 45.40 -16.65 42.77
CA LYS A 52 46.20 -16.09 43.87
C LYS A 52 47.65 -16.59 43.89
N ASN A 53 47.88 -17.85 43.54
CA ASN A 53 49.16 -18.53 43.69
C ASN A 53 49.92 -18.74 42.37
N GLY A 54 49.55 -17.99 41.32
CA GLY A 54 50.33 -17.92 40.08
C GLY A 54 49.83 -18.79 38.93
N THR A 55 48.74 -19.54 39.09
CA THR A 55 48.08 -20.20 37.95
C THR A 55 47.63 -19.16 36.93
N THR A 56 48.00 -19.35 35.66
CA THR A 56 47.53 -18.46 34.58
C THR A 56 46.18 -18.95 34.08
N ALA A 57 45.17 -18.08 34.08
CA ALA A 57 43.83 -18.37 33.60
C ALA A 57 43.45 -17.43 32.46
N THR A 58 42.86 -17.97 31.39
CA THR A 58 42.35 -17.19 30.25
C THR A 58 40.93 -17.58 29.96
N TRP A 59 40.04 -16.59 29.81
CA TRP A 59 38.63 -16.79 29.51
C TRP A 59 38.39 -16.80 28.00
N ASP A 60 37.58 -17.75 27.53
CA ASP A 60 37.04 -17.80 26.17
C ASP A 60 35.53 -17.49 26.20
N ASN A 61 35.13 -16.38 25.58
CA ASN A 61 33.73 -15.97 25.51
C ASN A 61 32.90 -16.80 24.54
N THR A 62 33.53 -17.48 23.58
CA THR A 62 32.85 -18.28 22.56
C THR A 62 32.37 -19.59 23.17
N ASP A 63 33.25 -20.25 23.91
CA ASP A 63 33.00 -21.54 24.55
C ASP A 63 32.56 -21.41 26.02
N PHE A 64 32.51 -20.19 26.55
CA PHE A 64 32.29 -19.90 27.97
C PHE A 64 33.20 -20.76 28.88
N SER A 65 34.48 -20.85 28.51
CA SER A 65 35.45 -21.77 29.11
C SER A 65 36.66 -21.03 29.70
N ILE A 66 37.36 -21.70 30.62
CA ILE A 66 38.62 -21.20 31.20
C ILE A 66 39.74 -22.16 30.80
N LYS A 67 40.78 -21.60 30.17
CA LYS A 67 42.04 -22.30 29.91
C LYS A 67 43.05 -21.97 30.99
N LEU A 68 43.48 -22.99 31.73
CA LEU A 68 44.49 -22.89 32.78
C LEU A 68 45.86 -23.33 32.26
N LYS A 69 46.91 -22.62 32.66
CA LYS A 69 48.32 -22.94 32.36
C LYS A 69 49.18 -22.69 33.61
N ASN A 70 50.35 -23.31 33.66
CA ASN A 70 51.32 -23.15 34.76
C ASN A 70 50.65 -23.31 36.12
N ILE A 71 49.97 -24.44 36.31
CA ILE A 71 49.11 -24.67 37.46
C ILE A 71 49.95 -24.80 38.73
N HIS A 72 49.60 -23.98 39.74
CA HIS A 72 50.14 -24.05 41.10
C HIS A 72 49.01 -24.52 42.02
N THR A 73 49.28 -25.43 42.96
CA THR A 73 48.22 -25.99 43.82
C THR A 73 48.60 -25.91 45.31
N PRO A 74 47.64 -25.62 46.21
CA PRO A 74 46.26 -25.19 45.93
C PRO A 74 46.21 -23.76 45.39
N ASP A 75 45.28 -23.43 44.50
CA ASP A 75 45.06 -22.05 44.03
C ASP A 75 43.58 -21.68 43.98
N TYR A 76 43.30 -20.39 44.12
CA TYR A 76 41.97 -19.81 44.21
C TYR A 76 41.82 -18.76 43.12
N CYS A 77 40.99 -19.07 42.13
CA CYS A 77 40.74 -18.21 40.99
C CYS A 77 39.43 -17.44 41.18
N THR A 78 39.42 -16.18 40.77
CA THR A 78 38.27 -15.28 40.79
C THR A 78 37.98 -14.83 39.37
N ILE A 79 36.70 -14.89 38.96
CA ILE A 79 36.25 -14.38 37.66
C ILE A 79 35.80 -12.92 37.86
N ASP A 80 36.49 -11.98 37.21
CA ASP A 80 36.10 -10.57 37.24
C ASP A 80 35.27 -10.22 36.01
N PHE A 81 34.08 -9.67 36.24
CA PHE A 81 33.23 -9.12 35.21
C PHE A 81 33.54 -7.64 35.00
N GLY A 82 33.60 -7.22 33.74
CA GLY A 82 33.68 -5.82 33.33
C GLY A 82 32.36 -5.29 32.78
N ASN A 83 32.38 -4.06 32.27
CA ASN A 83 31.24 -3.50 31.53
C ASN A 83 30.93 -4.35 30.30
N GLY A 84 29.65 -4.60 30.02
CA GLY A 84 29.22 -5.27 28.80
C GLY A 84 29.42 -4.42 27.55
N TYR A 85 28.91 -4.93 26.43
CA TYR A 85 28.96 -4.23 25.15
C TYR A 85 27.83 -3.22 25.04
N SER A 86 28.20 -1.95 24.89
CA SER A 86 27.24 -0.88 24.60
C SER A 86 26.84 -0.93 23.14
N VAL A 87 25.54 -0.96 22.88
CA VAL A 87 24.94 -0.88 21.55
C VAL A 87 24.11 0.39 21.50
N SER A 88 24.53 1.34 20.68
CA SER A 88 23.74 2.54 20.41
C SER A 88 23.01 2.42 19.08
N LEU A 89 21.81 2.97 19.00
CA LEU A 89 21.01 3.01 17.77
C LEU A 89 20.47 4.43 17.54
N THR A 90 20.65 4.90 16.31
CA THR A 90 20.05 6.14 15.81
C THR A 90 19.11 5.82 14.64
N ALA A 91 18.10 6.67 14.43
CA ALA A 91 17.20 6.54 13.29
C ALA A 91 17.20 7.82 12.45
N THR A 92 17.38 7.66 11.15
CA THR A 92 17.09 8.70 10.16
C THR A 92 15.61 8.63 9.82
N ASN A 93 14.94 9.79 9.85
CA ASN A 93 13.50 9.93 9.61
C ASN A 93 12.62 9.20 10.63
N GLY A 94 13.09 9.09 11.87
CA GLY A 94 12.34 8.53 12.97
C GLY A 94 13.06 8.72 14.30
N THR A 95 12.54 8.07 15.34
CA THR A 95 13.08 8.11 16.70
C THR A 95 13.38 6.71 17.23
N VAL A 96 14.23 6.64 18.25
CA VAL A 96 14.66 5.40 18.91
C VAL A 96 14.57 5.57 20.42
N SER A 97 14.05 4.58 21.14
CA SER A 97 13.99 4.57 22.61
C SER A 97 14.16 3.15 23.19
N PRO A 98 15.05 2.94 24.18
CA PRO A 98 16.16 3.83 24.56
C PRO A 98 17.17 3.95 23.41
N SER A 99 18.04 4.97 23.36
CA SER A 99 19.04 5.08 22.28
C SER A 99 20.31 4.26 22.49
N ASN A 100 20.49 3.69 23.69
CA ASN A 100 21.64 2.87 24.05
C ASN A 100 21.25 1.75 25.03
N ILE A 101 21.74 0.54 24.78
CA ILE A 101 21.52 -0.65 25.62
C ILE A 101 22.86 -1.35 25.83
N THR A 102 23.11 -1.85 27.03
CA THR A 102 24.29 -2.66 27.35
C THR A 102 23.91 -4.12 27.49
N VAL A 103 24.64 -5.00 26.83
CA VAL A 103 24.41 -6.45 26.84
C VAL A 103 25.72 -7.22 27.10
N GLY A 104 25.60 -8.45 27.60
CA GLY A 104 26.73 -9.39 27.66
C GLY A 104 27.12 -9.96 26.29
N TYR A 105 28.12 -10.83 26.27
CA TYR A 105 28.61 -11.48 25.06
C TYR A 105 27.55 -12.42 24.47
N GLY A 106 27.28 -12.29 23.18
CA GLY A 106 26.24 -13.04 22.47
C GLY A 106 24.81 -12.55 22.74
N GLY A 107 24.64 -11.52 23.60
CA GLY A 107 23.34 -10.97 23.95
C GLY A 107 22.64 -10.22 22.81
N SER A 108 21.39 -9.81 23.06
CA SER A 108 20.57 -9.04 22.10
C SER A 108 20.12 -7.71 22.67
N ALA A 109 20.25 -6.64 21.89
CA ALA A 109 19.77 -5.30 22.22
C ALA A 109 18.50 -4.99 21.41
N SER A 110 17.41 -4.64 22.09
CA SER A 110 16.10 -4.37 21.49
C SER A 110 15.66 -2.93 21.71
N PHE A 111 15.35 -2.24 20.62
CA PHE A 111 15.03 -0.82 20.58
C PHE A 111 13.59 -0.62 20.13
N THR A 112 12.83 0.27 20.78
CA THR A 112 11.56 0.75 20.22
C THR A 112 11.86 1.85 19.22
N VAL A 113 11.37 1.70 17.99
CA VAL A 113 11.59 2.65 16.89
C VAL A 113 10.28 3.18 16.36
N THR A 114 10.25 4.44 15.95
CA THR A 114 9.02 5.09 15.45
C THR A 114 9.36 5.98 14.25
N PRO A 115 8.77 5.74 13.07
CA PRO A 115 8.98 6.59 11.90
C PRO A 115 8.36 7.97 12.11
N ASN A 116 8.96 9.00 11.52
CA ASN A 116 8.36 10.33 11.44
C ASN A 116 7.17 10.31 10.48
N SER A 117 6.33 11.36 10.54
CA SER A 117 5.28 11.57 9.55
C SER A 117 5.85 11.55 8.13
N GLY A 118 5.18 10.83 7.22
CA GLY A 118 5.64 10.60 5.83
C GLY A 118 6.56 9.41 5.63
N TYR A 119 6.88 8.69 6.70
CA TYR A 119 7.66 7.46 6.66
C TYR A 119 6.84 6.29 7.21
N ILE A 120 7.19 5.08 6.79
CA ILE A 120 6.52 3.85 7.22
C ILE A 120 7.43 3.04 8.12
N LEU A 121 6.84 2.14 8.90
CA LEU A 121 7.55 1.24 9.81
C LEU A 121 8.22 0.09 9.02
N GLU A 122 9.08 0.46 8.08
CA GLU A 122 9.93 -0.41 7.29
C GLU A 122 11.33 0.23 7.19
N ILE A 123 12.36 -0.60 7.26
CA ILE A 123 13.75 -0.16 7.17
C ILE A 123 14.19 -0.16 5.71
N ASP A 124 14.73 0.97 5.26
CA ASP A 124 15.35 1.15 3.96
C ASP A 124 16.82 0.69 3.98
N SER A 125 17.55 1.10 5.02
CA SER A 125 18.95 0.75 5.21
C SER A 125 19.33 0.65 6.69
N HIS A 126 20.36 -0.13 7.01
CA HIS A 126 20.88 -0.31 8.35
C HIS A 126 22.39 -0.61 8.36
N THR A 127 23.10 -0.33 9.45
CA THR A 127 24.56 -0.58 9.55
C THR A 127 24.97 -1.82 10.34
N CYS A 128 24.06 -2.43 11.12
CA CYS A 128 24.40 -3.51 12.05
C CYS A 128 23.63 -4.84 11.84
N GLY A 129 22.75 -4.93 10.84
CA GLY A 129 22.08 -6.19 10.49
C GLY A 129 21.07 -6.72 11.52
N GLY A 130 20.17 -5.87 12.02
CA GLY A 130 19.10 -6.24 12.96
C GLY A 130 17.77 -6.55 12.28
N THR A 131 16.79 -6.98 13.06
CA THR A 131 15.44 -7.34 12.59
C THR A 131 14.37 -6.46 13.20
N LEU A 132 13.42 -5.98 12.38
CA LEU A 132 12.26 -5.20 12.83
C LEU A 132 11.04 -6.12 12.97
N SER A 133 10.41 -6.13 14.14
CA SER A 133 9.14 -6.82 14.41
C SER A 133 8.20 -5.88 15.17
N GLY A 134 7.08 -5.51 14.53
CA GLY A 134 6.27 -4.39 15.01
C GLY A 134 7.13 -3.12 15.10
N SER A 135 7.07 -2.42 16.24
CA SER A 135 7.91 -1.26 16.53
C SER A 135 9.26 -1.60 17.18
N THR A 136 9.65 -2.88 17.26
CA THR A 136 10.85 -3.32 17.97
C THR A 136 11.94 -3.74 16.99
N TYR A 137 13.06 -3.02 16.98
CA TYR A 137 14.26 -3.37 16.22
C TYR A 137 15.28 -4.07 17.11
N THR A 138 15.68 -5.30 16.76
CA THR A 138 16.57 -6.13 17.59
C THR A 138 17.88 -6.42 16.88
N ILE A 139 19.00 -6.16 17.57
CA ILE A 139 20.34 -6.54 17.15
C ILE A 139 20.78 -7.70 18.04
N SER A 140 20.91 -8.89 17.45
CA SER A 140 21.27 -10.11 18.16
C SER A 140 22.76 -10.44 18.02
N ASN A 141 23.24 -11.37 18.85
CA ASN A 141 24.60 -11.89 18.82
C ASN A 141 25.66 -10.78 18.93
N VAL A 142 25.52 -9.94 19.95
CA VAL A 142 26.44 -8.83 20.19
C VAL A 142 27.73 -9.35 20.82
N THR A 143 28.84 -9.26 20.08
CA THR A 143 30.18 -9.71 20.52
C THR A 143 31.17 -8.57 20.74
N SER A 144 30.78 -7.33 20.46
CA SER A 144 31.55 -6.11 20.68
C SER A 144 30.62 -4.90 20.80
N ALA A 145 31.12 -3.79 21.35
CA ALA A 145 30.37 -2.53 21.37
C ALA A 145 30.17 -2.01 19.94
N LYS A 146 28.99 -1.45 19.64
CA LYS A 146 28.60 -1.00 18.29
C LYS A 146 27.80 0.30 18.33
N SER A 147 27.97 1.12 17.31
CA SER A 147 27.14 2.28 17.03
C SER A 147 26.42 2.07 15.71
N CYS A 148 25.09 1.93 15.79
CA CYS A 148 24.25 1.51 14.70
C CYS A 148 23.31 2.63 14.26
N SER A 149 22.87 2.56 13.01
CA SER A 149 21.86 3.44 12.45
C SER A 149 20.90 2.67 11.57
N ILE A 150 19.65 3.13 11.53
CA ILE A 150 18.61 2.70 10.60
C ILE A 150 18.03 3.91 9.86
N THR A 151 17.51 3.69 8.66
CA THR A 151 16.75 4.70 7.90
C THR A 151 15.37 4.13 7.59
N PHE A 152 14.32 4.89 7.87
CA PHE A 152 12.96 4.50 7.50
C PHE A 152 12.66 4.77 6.03
N LYS A 153 11.86 3.90 5.41
CA LYS A 153 11.34 4.11 4.06
C LYS A 153 10.29 5.22 4.03
N LYS A 154 10.31 6.03 2.96
CA LYS A 154 9.23 6.98 2.68
C LYS A 154 7.92 6.24 2.38
N ALA A 155 6.81 6.84 2.77
CA ALA A 155 5.48 6.32 2.46
C ALA A 155 5.15 6.50 0.98
N THR A 156 4.72 5.42 0.31
CA THR A 156 4.05 5.54 -0.99
C THR A 156 2.62 6.07 -0.79
N LEU A 157 2.02 6.63 -1.85
CA LEU A 157 0.61 7.02 -1.82
C LEU A 157 -0.28 5.84 -1.44
N TYR A 158 0.02 4.64 -1.95
CA TYR A 158 -0.67 3.41 -1.59
C TYR A 158 -0.58 3.12 -0.08
N ALA A 159 0.64 3.10 0.49
CA ALA A 159 0.82 2.82 1.91
C ALA A 159 0.15 3.86 2.81
N LYS A 160 0.22 5.13 2.41
CA LYS A 160 -0.42 6.24 3.11
C LYS A 160 -1.94 6.11 3.11
N LEU A 161 -2.52 5.72 1.97
CA LEU A 161 -3.95 5.50 1.83
C LEU A 161 -4.48 4.44 2.82
N LEU A 162 -3.77 3.30 2.93
CA LEU A 162 -4.15 2.23 3.86
C LEU A 162 -4.06 2.69 5.32
N SER A 163 -3.02 3.46 5.66
CA SER A 163 -2.81 3.98 7.01
C SER A 163 -3.88 4.99 7.43
N ASP A 164 -4.24 5.93 6.55
CA ASP A 164 -5.17 7.01 6.91
C ASP A 164 -6.63 6.57 7.03
N ARG A 165 -7.07 5.63 6.19
CA ARG A 165 -8.49 5.25 6.06
C ARG A 165 -8.86 4.04 6.91
N GLY A 166 -7.91 3.15 7.16
CA GLY A 166 -8.20 1.82 7.68
C GLY A 166 -9.05 0.99 6.70
N ILE A 167 -9.33 -0.25 7.10
CA ILE A 167 -10.09 -1.22 6.30
C ILE A 167 -11.44 -1.45 6.98
N ALA A 168 -12.51 -1.44 6.20
CA ALA A 168 -13.86 -1.75 6.68
C ALA A 168 -13.88 -3.11 7.38
N THR A 169 -14.47 -3.17 8.57
CA THR A 169 -14.61 -4.42 9.34
C THR A 169 -15.55 -5.42 8.65
N THR A 170 -16.49 -4.92 7.85
CA THR A 170 -17.40 -5.72 7.02
C THR A 170 -17.37 -5.20 5.59
N ASN A 171 -17.05 -6.07 4.64
CA ASN A 171 -17.07 -5.74 3.23
C ASN A 171 -18.49 -5.72 2.66
N ARG A 172 -18.69 -4.96 1.58
CA ARG A 172 -19.93 -5.00 0.81
C ARG A 172 -20.11 -6.38 0.18
N THR A 173 -21.23 -7.03 0.49
CA THR A 173 -21.63 -8.32 -0.11
C THR A 173 -22.83 -8.17 -1.04
N THR A 174 -23.52 -7.03 -1.01
CA THR A 174 -24.71 -6.75 -1.83
C THR A 174 -24.51 -5.54 -2.73
N PHE A 175 -24.80 -5.70 -4.02
CA PHE A 175 -24.76 -4.63 -5.04
C PHE A 175 -26.13 -4.41 -5.71
N SER A 176 -27.20 -4.83 -5.05
CA SER A 176 -28.59 -4.67 -5.48
C SER A 176 -29.23 -3.36 -5.00
N ALA A 177 -28.58 -2.64 -4.08
CA ALA A 177 -29.04 -1.40 -3.47
C ALA A 177 -27.95 -0.31 -3.56
N ALA A 178 -28.39 0.95 -3.49
CA ALA A 178 -27.47 2.09 -3.53
C ALA A 178 -26.67 2.05 -2.25
N PHE A 179 -25.41 2.48 -2.34
CA PHE A 179 -24.55 2.54 -1.17
C PHE A 179 -24.20 3.99 -0.90
N ASP A 180 -24.65 4.50 0.23
CA ASP A 180 -24.54 5.89 0.66
C ASP A 180 -23.87 6.02 2.03
N SER A 181 -23.15 4.98 2.47
CA SER A 181 -22.34 5.04 3.70
C SER A 181 -21.44 6.28 3.67
N THR A 182 -21.35 6.93 4.83
CA THR A 182 -20.42 8.05 5.08
C THR A 182 -19.12 7.58 5.73
N ASP A 183 -18.90 6.26 5.84
CA ASP A 183 -17.67 5.71 6.38
C ASP A 183 -16.50 6.11 5.48
N GLN A 184 -15.47 6.72 6.07
CA GLN A 184 -14.28 7.18 5.35
C GLN A 184 -13.20 6.07 5.29
N VAL A 185 -13.64 4.82 5.14
CA VAL A 185 -12.81 3.60 5.16
C VAL A 185 -12.60 3.03 3.76
N LEU A 186 -11.64 2.10 3.63
CA LEU A 186 -11.47 1.31 2.41
C LEU A 186 -12.24 -0.01 2.52
N TYR A 187 -12.97 -0.35 1.48
CA TYR A 187 -13.53 -1.69 1.28
C TYR A 187 -12.56 -2.54 0.48
N THR A 188 -12.64 -3.86 0.61
CA THR A 188 -11.77 -4.80 -0.13
C THR A 188 -12.54 -5.59 -1.17
N ALA A 189 -11.87 -5.89 -2.27
CA ALA A 189 -12.32 -6.81 -3.31
C ALA A 189 -11.12 -7.62 -3.85
N LYS A 190 -11.36 -8.39 -4.92
CA LYS A 190 -10.32 -9.12 -5.64
C LYS A 190 -10.17 -8.62 -7.06
N GLU A 191 -8.93 -8.54 -7.52
CA GLU A 191 -8.53 -8.38 -8.92
C GLU A 191 -7.36 -9.33 -9.17
N ASP A 192 -7.50 -10.25 -10.12
CA ASP A 192 -6.55 -11.33 -10.41
C ASP A 192 -6.12 -12.09 -9.14
N ASN A 193 -7.09 -12.45 -8.29
CA ASN A 193 -6.93 -13.09 -6.97
C ASN A 193 -6.18 -12.27 -5.90
N LYS A 194 -5.66 -11.08 -6.22
CA LYS A 194 -5.02 -10.19 -5.26
C LYS A 194 -6.05 -9.31 -4.57
N THR A 195 -5.82 -9.02 -3.29
CA THR A 195 -6.67 -8.07 -2.55
C THR A 195 -6.42 -6.66 -3.07
N VAL A 196 -7.51 -5.96 -3.40
CA VAL A 196 -7.50 -4.54 -3.78
C VAL A 196 -8.46 -3.76 -2.89
N TYR A 197 -8.24 -2.46 -2.80
CA TYR A 197 -8.96 -1.55 -1.90
C TYR A 197 -9.70 -0.50 -2.71
N TYR A 198 -10.93 -0.16 -2.33
CA TYR A 198 -11.74 0.82 -3.04
C TYR A 198 -12.56 1.71 -2.10
N PHE A 199 -12.88 2.91 -2.59
CA PHE A 199 -13.81 3.82 -1.93
C PHE A 199 -15.24 3.55 -2.39
N ALA A 200 -16.17 3.59 -1.45
CA ALA A 200 -17.60 3.48 -1.74
C ALA A 200 -18.41 4.48 -0.93
N GLY A 201 -19.64 4.75 -1.36
CA GLY A 201 -20.54 5.66 -0.67
C GLY A 201 -20.13 7.11 -0.84
N ASN A 202 -20.44 7.92 0.17
CA ASN A 202 -20.12 9.34 0.19
C ASN A 202 -18.73 9.61 0.79
N ALA A 203 -17.70 9.01 0.18
CA ALA A 203 -16.32 9.27 0.57
C ALA A 203 -15.94 10.72 0.25
N THR A 204 -15.48 11.46 1.27
CA THR A 204 -15.02 12.86 1.16
C THR A 204 -13.50 12.99 1.26
N THR A 205 -12.80 11.91 1.62
CA THR A 205 -11.35 11.87 1.85
C THR A 205 -10.57 11.10 0.77
N ASN A 206 -11.07 11.10 -0.47
CA ASN A 206 -10.46 10.41 -1.61
C ASN A 206 -9.97 11.36 -2.72
N TRP A 207 -9.53 12.56 -2.36
CA TRP A 207 -9.02 13.57 -3.30
C TRP A 207 -7.51 13.47 -3.50
N VAL A 208 -7.08 13.66 -4.74
CA VAL A 208 -5.68 13.77 -5.13
C VAL A 208 -5.48 15.03 -5.97
N LYS A 209 -4.44 15.80 -5.70
CA LYS A 209 -3.96 16.88 -6.55
C LYS A 209 -2.70 16.41 -7.27
N PHE A 210 -2.80 16.18 -8.58
CA PHE A 210 -1.73 15.57 -9.36
C PHE A 210 -1.74 16.10 -10.79
N GLY A 211 -0.60 16.60 -11.26
CA GLY A 211 -0.47 17.13 -12.60
C GLY A 211 -0.98 18.56 -12.75
N LYS A 212 -0.66 19.14 -13.91
CA LYS A 212 -1.10 20.46 -14.33
C LYS A 212 -1.60 20.39 -15.77
N ASN A 213 -2.56 21.24 -16.13
CA ASN A 213 -2.98 21.37 -17.52
C ASN A 213 -2.00 22.23 -18.34
N GLU A 214 -2.27 22.35 -19.65
CA GLU A 214 -1.49 23.20 -20.58
C GLU A 214 -1.42 24.68 -20.17
N ASN A 215 -2.38 25.14 -19.36
CA ASN A 215 -2.45 26.49 -18.79
C ASN A 215 -1.80 26.57 -17.38
N ASN A 216 -1.03 25.56 -16.98
CA ASN A 216 -0.31 25.48 -15.70
C ASN A 216 -1.22 25.44 -14.44
N GLN A 217 -2.51 25.14 -14.60
CA GLN A 217 -3.47 25.00 -13.51
C GLN A 217 -3.38 23.59 -12.92
N ASP A 218 -3.44 23.49 -11.60
CA ASP A 218 -3.45 22.20 -10.88
C ASP A 218 -4.65 21.34 -11.30
N LEU A 219 -4.41 20.04 -11.45
CA LEU A 219 -5.45 19.06 -11.74
C LEU A 219 -5.83 18.25 -10.50
N TYR A 220 -7.13 18.03 -10.35
CA TYR A 220 -7.73 17.31 -9.24
C TYR A 220 -8.37 16.01 -9.71
N TRP A 221 -8.29 15.01 -8.85
CA TRP A 221 -8.73 13.65 -9.12
C TRP A 221 -9.42 13.03 -7.90
N ARG A 222 -10.24 12.02 -8.14
CA ARG A 222 -10.82 11.15 -7.12
C ARG A 222 -10.19 9.77 -7.18
N ILE A 223 -9.76 9.24 -6.05
CA ILE A 223 -9.30 7.84 -5.96
C ILE A 223 -10.51 6.93 -6.11
N ILE A 224 -10.43 6.04 -7.11
CA ILE A 224 -11.41 4.98 -7.34
C ILE A 224 -11.07 3.78 -6.43
N ARG A 225 -9.86 3.27 -6.61
CA ARG A 225 -9.38 2.02 -6.01
C ARG A 225 -7.86 1.88 -6.15
N THR A 226 -7.31 0.84 -5.55
CA THR A 226 -6.00 0.28 -5.92
C THR A 226 -6.17 -0.82 -6.96
N ASN A 227 -5.13 -1.09 -7.73
CA ASN A 227 -5.08 -2.18 -8.71
C ASN A 227 -4.20 -3.34 -8.22
N SER A 228 -4.28 -4.49 -8.90
CA SER A 228 -3.52 -5.71 -8.62
C SER A 228 -1.99 -5.56 -8.83
N ASP A 229 -1.54 -4.54 -9.57
CA ASP A 229 -0.13 -4.13 -9.71
C ASP A 229 0.33 -3.16 -8.59
N GLY A 230 -0.56 -2.84 -7.64
CA GLY A 230 -0.32 -1.91 -6.55
C GLY A 230 -0.48 -0.42 -6.91
N SER A 231 -0.82 -0.11 -8.17
CA SER A 231 -1.08 1.28 -8.58
C SER A 231 -2.39 1.82 -8.00
N VAL A 232 -2.50 3.15 -7.90
CA VAL A 232 -3.69 3.86 -7.38
C VAL A 232 -4.46 4.47 -8.54
N ARG A 233 -5.68 3.99 -8.78
CA ARG A 233 -6.55 4.39 -9.89
C ARG A 233 -7.33 5.66 -9.58
N LEU A 234 -7.28 6.63 -10.48
CA LEU A 234 -7.79 7.99 -10.30
C LEU A 234 -8.78 8.38 -11.41
N LEU A 235 -9.90 8.98 -11.03
CA LEU A 235 -10.89 9.58 -11.91
C LEU A 235 -10.68 11.10 -11.98
N TYR A 236 -10.57 11.66 -13.18
CA TYR A 236 -10.39 13.09 -13.39
C TYR A 236 -11.56 13.92 -12.82
N HIS A 237 -11.23 15.02 -12.14
CA HIS A 237 -12.21 15.94 -11.55
C HIS A 237 -12.11 17.41 -12.05
N GLY A 238 -11.06 17.80 -12.78
CA GLY A 238 -10.93 19.18 -13.28
C GLY A 238 -9.85 20.00 -12.55
N THR A 239 -10.02 21.32 -12.53
CA THR A 239 -9.05 22.28 -11.96
C THR A 239 -9.42 22.79 -10.56
N SER A 240 -10.50 22.27 -9.97
CA SER A 240 -10.92 22.56 -8.59
C SER A 240 -11.75 21.39 -8.05
N THR A 241 -11.68 21.14 -6.73
CA THR A 241 -12.52 20.13 -6.07
C THR A 241 -14.01 20.45 -6.10
N THR A 242 -14.40 21.70 -6.36
CA THR A 242 -15.79 22.15 -6.49
C THR A 242 -16.26 22.30 -7.94
N ALA A 243 -15.46 21.84 -8.92
CA ALA A 243 -15.83 21.91 -10.33
C ALA A 243 -17.16 21.21 -10.61
N THR A 244 -17.93 21.78 -11.55
CA THR A 244 -19.19 21.21 -12.07
C THR A 244 -19.07 20.77 -13.53
N ASP A 245 -17.87 20.86 -14.08
CA ASP A 245 -17.49 20.55 -15.45
C ASP A 245 -16.27 19.63 -15.47
N ALA A 246 -16.27 18.63 -14.57
CA ALA A 246 -15.22 17.63 -14.36
C ALA A 246 -15.05 16.64 -15.53
N TYR A 247 -14.95 17.14 -16.75
CA TYR A 247 -14.74 16.41 -18.00
C TYR A 247 -13.85 17.24 -18.94
N ILE A 248 -13.13 16.57 -19.84
CA ILE A 248 -12.15 17.22 -20.74
C ILE A 248 -12.75 17.72 -22.06
N GLY A 249 -14.07 17.66 -22.18
CA GLY A 249 -14.83 17.96 -23.38
C GLY A 249 -15.99 16.97 -23.54
N LYS A 250 -16.71 17.10 -24.67
CA LYS A 250 -17.76 16.15 -25.07
C LYS A 250 -17.35 15.44 -26.35
N SER A 251 -17.68 14.15 -26.46
CA SER A 251 -17.41 13.34 -27.64
C SER A 251 -18.43 12.23 -27.79
N ALA A 252 -18.56 11.69 -29.00
CA ALA A 252 -19.10 10.36 -29.20
C ALA A 252 -18.14 9.32 -28.64
N PHE A 253 -18.68 8.22 -28.12
CA PHE A 253 -17.86 7.05 -27.81
C PHE A 253 -17.26 6.49 -29.11
N ASN A 254 -18.13 6.25 -30.10
CA ASN A 254 -17.77 5.99 -31.49
C ASN A 254 -18.70 6.78 -32.41
N GLY A 255 -18.16 7.40 -33.46
CA GLY A 255 -18.97 8.15 -34.43
C GLY A 255 -19.98 7.28 -35.18
N SER A 256 -19.64 6.02 -35.43
CA SER A 256 -20.54 5.00 -35.99
C SER A 256 -21.12 4.11 -34.90
N TYR A 257 -22.35 3.64 -35.11
CA TYR A 257 -23.09 2.85 -34.10
C TYR A 257 -23.68 1.55 -34.65
N ASN A 258 -23.72 1.37 -35.97
CA ASN A 258 -24.43 0.29 -36.66
C ASN A 258 -23.57 -0.97 -36.88
N ASN A 259 -22.68 -1.28 -35.93
CA ASN A 259 -21.92 -2.53 -35.92
C ASN A 259 -21.55 -2.91 -34.49
N ILE A 260 -21.52 -4.21 -34.21
CA ILE A 260 -21.14 -4.76 -32.91
C ILE A 260 -19.75 -4.29 -32.46
N ALA A 261 -18.81 -4.06 -33.38
CA ALA A 261 -17.46 -3.61 -33.05
C ALA A 261 -17.43 -2.23 -32.37
N TYR A 262 -18.44 -1.38 -32.57
CA TYR A 262 -18.45 0.00 -32.08
C TYR A 262 -18.73 0.14 -30.58
N VAL A 263 -19.03 -0.95 -29.86
CA VAL A 263 -19.02 -0.96 -28.39
C VAL A 263 -17.60 -0.87 -27.80
N SER A 264 -16.57 -0.94 -28.65
CA SER A 264 -15.17 -1.07 -28.22
C SER A 264 -14.44 0.26 -28.12
N TYR A 265 -13.57 0.38 -27.11
CA TYR A 265 -12.64 1.48 -26.92
C TYR A 265 -11.56 1.53 -28.01
N MET A 266 -11.10 0.36 -28.43
CA MET A 266 -10.38 0.14 -29.70
C MET A 266 -11.03 -1.05 -30.39
N TYR A 267 -11.10 -1.03 -31.72
CA TYR A 267 -11.73 -2.09 -32.49
C TYR A 267 -10.85 -2.51 -33.67
N GLY A 268 -11.00 -3.75 -34.10
CA GLY A 268 -10.37 -4.30 -35.28
C GLY A 268 -11.25 -4.18 -36.52
N SER A 269 -11.37 -5.29 -37.24
CA SER A 269 -12.32 -5.44 -38.34
C SER A 269 -13.77 -5.51 -37.83
N LEU A 270 -14.73 -5.15 -38.70
CA LEU A 270 -16.16 -5.11 -38.37
C LEU A 270 -16.81 -6.51 -38.42
N GLY A 271 -18.02 -6.61 -37.85
CA GLY A 271 -18.94 -7.74 -38.05
C GLY A 271 -18.97 -8.79 -36.94
N SER A 272 -17.95 -8.87 -36.08
CA SER A 272 -17.94 -9.81 -34.96
C SER A 272 -17.09 -9.31 -33.78
N ILE A 273 -17.28 -9.87 -32.58
CA ILE A 273 -16.41 -9.61 -31.42
C ILE A 273 -14.98 -10.11 -31.61
N PRO A 274 -14.74 -11.33 -32.12
CA PRO A 274 -13.37 -11.76 -32.47
C PRO A 274 -12.65 -10.78 -33.40
N SER A 275 -13.33 -10.32 -34.46
CA SER A 275 -12.78 -9.31 -35.38
C SER A 275 -12.54 -7.97 -34.68
N ALA A 276 -13.47 -7.52 -33.83
CA ALA A 276 -13.31 -6.30 -33.06
C ALA A 276 -12.11 -6.35 -32.10
N ARG A 277 -11.73 -7.54 -31.62
CA ARG A 277 -10.60 -7.75 -30.70
C ARG A 277 -9.21 -7.66 -31.35
N GLU A 278 -9.10 -7.49 -32.66
CA GLU A 278 -7.80 -7.21 -33.29
C GLU A 278 -7.23 -5.84 -32.82
N ASN A 279 -8.10 -4.93 -32.38
CA ASN A 279 -7.75 -3.64 -31.76
C ASN A 279 -6.77 -2.81 -32.62
N THR A 280 -7.02 -2.71 -33.92
CA THR A 280 -6.15 -1.97 -34.86
C THR A 280 -6.58 -0.52 -35.07
N ASN A 281 -7.83 -0.17 -34.73
CA ASN A 281 -8.43 1.14 -34.87
C ASN A 281 -8.82 1.73 -33.52
N ASN A 282 -8.68 3.05 -33.38
CA ASN A 282 -9.11 3.79 -32.20
C ASN A 282 -10.58 4.19 -32.30
N SER A 283 -11.29 4.17 -31.18
CA SER A 283 -12.60 4.83 -31.08
C SER A 283 -12.47 6.36 -31.14
N THR A 284 -13.59 7.03 -31.44
CA THR A 284 -13.65 8.51 -31.46
C THR A 284 -13.27 9.10 -30.10
N ILE A 285 -13.77 8.53 -29.00
CA ILE A 285 -13.45 9.01 -27.65
C ILE A 285 -11.99 8.81 -27.27
N LYS A 286 -11.36 7.70 -27.69
CA LYS A 286 -9.96 7.45 -27.42
C LYS A 286 -9.06 8.54 -28.02
N GLY A 287 -9.38 9.02 -29.23
CA GLY A 287 -8.64 10.13 -29.84
C GLY A 287 -8.66 11.42 -28.99
N VAL A 288 -9.79 11.72 -28.36
CA VAL A 288 -9.94 12.88 -27.46
C VAL A 288 -9.10 12.69 -26.19
N ILE A 289 -9.15 11.50 -25.58
CA ILE A 289 -8.40 11.19 -24.35
C ILE A 289 -6.89 11.17 -24.60
N ASP A 290 -6.44 10.53 -25.68
CA ASP A 290 -5.02 10.46 -26.04
C ASP A 290 -4.43 11.85 -26.25
N LYS A 291 -5.15 12.71 -26.99
CA LYS A 291 -4.74 14.11 -27.22
C LYS A 291 -4.62 14.85 -25.88
N TRP A 292 -5.64 14.76 -25.03
CA TRP A 292 -5.61 15.43 -23.74
C TRP A 292 -4.46 14.94 -22.85
N TYR A 293 -4.20 13.64 -22.79
CA TYR A 293 -3.07 13.10 -22.04
C TYR A 293 -1.73 13.62 -22.56
N LYS A 294 -1.55 13.63 -23.89
CA LYS A 294 -0.34 14.14 -24.53
C LYS A 294 -0.07 15.60 -24.15
N ASP A 295 -1.11 16.43 -24.21
CA ASP A 295 -1.00 17.87 -24.02
C ASP A 295 -0.82 18.26 -22.53
N ASN A 296 -1.35 17.45 -21.60
CA ASN A 296 -1.41 17.83 -20.18
C ASN A 296 -0.50 16.99 -19.27
N LEU A 297 -0.33 15.69 -19.52
CA LEU A 297 0.34 14.78 -18.58
C LEU A 297 1.63 14.18 -19.12
N ASN A 298 1.72 13.86 -20.41
CA ASN A 298 2.76 12.99 -20.95
C ASN A 298 4.19 13.45 -20.61
N THR A 299 4.53 14.72 -20.90
CA THR A 299 5.91 15.23 -20.76
C THR A 299 6.36 15.32 -19.30
N ASN A 300 5.52 15.84 -18.40
CA ASN A 300 5.91 16.19 -17.04
C ASN A 300 5.49 15.15 -16.00
N TYR A 301 4.40 14.45 -16.25
CA TYR A 301 3.71 13.61 -15.28
C TYR A 301 3.57 12.14 -15.72
N GLY A 302 3.80 11.83 -17.00
CA GLY A 302 3.70 10.48 -17.54
C GLY A 302 4.57 9.46 -16.83
N LYS A 303 5.73 9.87 -16.29
CA LYS A 303 6.63 9.03 -15.50
C LYS A 303 6.02 8.46 -14.22
N TYR A 304 4.99 9.08 -13.65
CA TYR A 304 4.30 8.59 -12.45
C TYR A 304 3.14 7.64 -12.77
N ILE A 305 2.77 7.49 -14.04
CA ILE A 305 1.55 6.77 -14.44
C ILE A 305 1.93 5.33 -14.84
N SER A 306 1.16 4.36 -14.32
CA SER A 306 1.38 2.93 -14.52
C SER A 306 1.09 2.53 -15.95
N THR A 307 2.06 1.90 -16.61
CA THR A 307 1.89 1.29 -17.93
C THR A 307 1.29 -0.11 -17.87
N THR A 308 1.26 -0.72 -16.68
CA THR A 308 0.80 -2.09 -16.40
C THR A 308 -0.64 -2.16 -15.88
N ALA A 309 -1.21 -1.04 -15.45
CA ALA A 309 -2.58 -1.01 -14.96
C ALA A 309 -3.59 -1.30 -16.08
N VAL A 310 -4.43 -2.33 -15.90
CA VAL A 310 -5.35 -2.83 -16.92
C VAL A 310 -6.63 -2.00 -17.01
N TYR A 311 -6.97 -1.50 -18.20
CA TYR A 311 -8.27 -0.89 -18.49
C TYR A 311 -9.16 -1.90 -19.22
N CYS A 312 -10.10 -2.51 -18.49
CA CYS A 312 -10.91 -3.59 -19.04
C CYS A 312 -12.10 -3.09 -19.85
N ASN A 313 -12.08 -3.32 -21.16
CA ASN A 313 -13.25 -3.06 -21.99
C ASN A 313 -14.30 -4.16 -21.85
N ASP A 314 -13.91 -5.40 -21.56
CA ASP A 314 -14.80 -6.56 -21.37
C ASP A 314 -15.89 -6.71 -22.44
N ARG A 315 -15.50 -7.23 -23.61
CA ARG A 315 -16.42 -7.55 -24.70
C ARG A 315 -16.92 -9.00 -24.62
N SER A 316 -16.87 -9.61 -23.44
CA SER A 316 -17.39 -10.97 -23.23
C SER A 316 -18.89 -11.02 -23.54
N THR A 317 -19.33 -12.02 -24.29
CA THR A 317 -20.72 -12.23 -24.67
C THR A 317 -20.91 -13.69 -25.09
N SER A 318 -22.08 -14.26 -24.79
CA SER A 318 -22.46 -15.61 -25.21
C SER A 318 -23.40 -15.62 -26.42
N ASP A 319 -24.03 -14.48 -26.72
CA ASP A 319 -25.12 -14.36 -27.70
C ASP A 319 -24.91 -13.22 -28.71
N ASN A 320 -23.73 -12.58 -28.69
CA ASN A 320 -23.39 -11.39 -29.46
C ASN A 320 -24.37 -10.22 -29.28
N THR A 321 -25.22 -10.28 -28.27
CA THR A 321 -26.25 -9.29 -27.99
C THR A 321 -25.92 -8.59 -26.68
N TYR A 322 -25.72 -9.35 -25.60
CA TYR A 322 -25.50 -8.83 -24.27
C TYR A 322 -24.06 -9.06 -23.81
N PHE A 323 -23.46 -8.01 -23.26
CA PHE A 323 -22.06 -8.06 -22.81
C PHE A 323 -21.95 -8.38 -21.31
N GLY A 324 -20.79 -8.91 -20.90
CA GLY A 324 -20.54 -9.41 -19.55
C GLY A 324 -20.87 -8.41 -18.44
N ALA A 325 -20.46 -7.15 -18.61
CA ALA A 325 -20.78 -6.07 -17.67
C ALA A 325 -22.30 -5.86 -17.49
N ARG A 326 -23.10 -5.96 -18.56
CA ARG A 326 -24.58 -5.93 -18.42
C ARG A 326 -25.05 -7.08 -17.56
N THR A 327 -24.65 -8.31 -17.86
CA THR A 327 -25.09 -9.50 -17.11
C THR A 327 -24.72 -9.38 -15.63
N ARG A 328 -23.50 -8.92 -15.32
CA ARG A 328 -23.03 -8.69 -13.95
C ARG A 328 -23.84 -7.63 -13.22
N LEU A 329 -24.18 -6.50 -13.86
CA LEU A 329 -24.70 -5.33 -13.17
C LEU A 329 -26.24 -5.18 -13.24
N ASP A 330 -26.86 -5.64 -14.33
CA ASP A 330 -28.31 -5.61 -14.53
C ASP A 330 -28.96 -6.84 -13.89
N THR A 331 -28.54 -8.04 -14.30
CA THR A 331 -29.16 -9.31 -13.90
C THR A 331 -28.66 -9.81 -12.55
N ASN A 332 -27.33 -9.99 -12.40
CA ASN A 332 -26.78 -10.77 -11.29
C ASN A 332 -26.42 -9.94 -10.06
N LYS A 333 -26.18 -8.62 -10.23
CA LYS A 333 -25.68 -7.72 -9.17
C LYS A 333 -24.34 -8.20 -8.57
N THR A 334 -23.44 -8.64 -9.43
CA THR A 334 -22.11 -9.18 -9.08
C THR A 334 -21.01 -8.45 -9.86
N PRO A 335 -20.65 -7.19 -9.50
CA PRO A 335 -19.57 -6.49 -10.18
C PRO A 335 -18.24 -7.22 -9.99
N SER A 336 -17.32 -7.04 -10.95
CA SER A 336 -15.98 -7.62 -10.90
C SER A 336 -14.92 -6.64 -11.40
N TYR A 337 -13.72 -6.70 -10.81
CA TYR A 337 -12.54 -6.03 -11.35
C TYR A 337 -11.76 -6.91 -12.32
N ASP A 338 -12.03 -8.22 -12.34
CA ASP A 338 -11.31 -9.15 -13.21
C ASP A 338 -11.64 -8.91 -14.68
N CYS A 339 -10.60 -8.96 -15.50
CA CYS A 339 -10.70 -8.87 -16.95
C CYS A 339 -10.21 -10.18 -17.56
N SER A 340 -11.10 -11.09 -17.94
CA SER A 340 -10.65 -12.45 -18.28
C SER A 340 -9.97 -12.55 -19.65
N THR A 341 -10.41 -11.77 -20.64
CA THR A 341 -9.92 -11.86 -22.01
C THR A 341 -8.74 -10.91 -22.26
N THR A 342 -7.59 -11.46 -22.66
CA THR A 342 -6.35 -10.70 -22.88
C THR A 342 -6.53 -9.54 -23.85
N GLU A 343 -7.24 -9.72 -24.97
CA GLU A 343 -7.46 -8.66 -25.96
C GLU A 343 -8.29 -7.49 -25.42
N ASP A 344 -9.02 -7.70 -24.33
CA ASP A 344 -9.81 -6.66 -23.65
C ASP A 344 -9.07 -6.00 -22.48
N LYS A 345 -7.87 -6.50 -22.11
CA LYS A 345 -6.97 -5.93 -21.10
C LYS A 345 -6.14 -4.79 -21.70
N PHE A 346 -6.71 -3.60 -21.88
CA PHE A 346 -5.95 -2.50 -22.46
C PHE A 346 -4.86 -1.98 -21.51
N THR A 347 -3.62 -2.02 -22.00
CA THR A 347 -2.40 -1.58 -21.31
C THR A 347 -1.42 -0.96 -22.31
N VAL A 348 -0.44 -0.20 -21.84
CA VAL A 348 0.74 0.15 -22.65
C VAL A 348 1.74 -0.99 -22.64
N ASP A 349 1.91 -1.63 -21.48
CA ASP A 349 2.78 -2.78 -21.29
C ASP A 349 2.15 -4.08 -21.83
N SER A 350 2.92 -4.91 -22.56
CA SER A 350 2.43 -6.17 -23.14
C SER A 350 2.57 -7.39 -22.21
N SER A 351 3.21 -7.26 -21.05
CA SER A 351 3.38 -8.36 -20.10
C SER A 351 2.16 -8.58 -19.20
N THR A 352 1.36 -7.53 -19.00
CA THR A 352 0.21 -7.51 -18.08
C THR A 352 -1.14 -7.39 -18.80
N GLY A 353 -1.14 -7.00 -20.07
CA GLY A 353 -2.34 -6.86 -20.90
C GLY A 353 -2.00 -6.95 -22.39
N ASN A 354 -2.80 -6.31 -23.23
CA ASN A 354 -2.68 -6.41 -24.69
C ASN A 354 -1.62 -5.49 -25.31
N GLY A 355 -1.04 -4.55 -24.56
CA GLY A 355 -0.02 -3.61 -25.04
C GLY A 355 -0.48 -2.70 -26.19
N LYS A 356 -1.79 -2.50 -26.37
CA LYS A 356 -2.35 -1.74 -27.50
C LYS A 356 -2.48 -0.24 -27.24
N LEU A 357 -2.37 0.20 -25.99
CA LEU A 357 -2.48 1.63 -25.67
C LEU A 357 -1.18 2.36 -26.00
N THR A 358 -1.29 3.49 -26.68
CA THR A 358 -0.20 4.46 -26.85
C THR A 358 0.09 5.23 -25.55
N HIS A 359 -0.96 5.48 -24.76
CA HIS A 359 -0.90 6.23 -23.50
C HIS A 359 -1.66 5.48 -22.39
N PRO A 360 -1.17 5.48 -21.14
CA PRO A 360 -1.76 4.70 -20.04
C PRO A 360 -3.01 5.36 -19.44
N ILE A 361 -4.01 5.64 -20.28
CA ILE A 361 -5.22 6.37 -19.93
C ILE A 361 -6.45 5.77 -20.63
N ALA A 362 -7.57 5.72 -19.92
CA ALA A 362 -8.86 5.31 -20.50
C ALA A 362 -10.03 5.93 -19.72
N LEU A 363 -11.12 5.19 -19.56
CA LEU A 363 -12.34 5.58 -18.86
C LEU A 363 -12.61 4.64 -17.67
N MET A 364 -13.46 5.09 -16.75
CA MET A 364 -13.95 4.28 -15.63
C MET A 364 -14.87 3.16 -16.14
N THR A 365 -14.85 1.99 -15.50
CA THR A 365 -15.74 0.87 -15.86
C THR A 365 -17.09 0.97 -15.14
N ALA A 366 -18.11 0.29 -15.68
CA ALA A 366 -19.41 0.18 -15.02
C ALA A 366 -19.33 -0.61 -13.70
N ASP A 367 -18.46 -1.62 -13.64
CA ASP A 367 -18.21 -2.38 -12.40
C ASP A 367 -17.59 -1.48 -11.32
N GLU A 368 -16.64 -0.61 -11.66
CA GLU A 368 -16.08 0.39 -10.74
C GLU A 368 -17.16 1.33 -10.19
N VAL A 369 -18.12 1.74 -11.02
CA VAL A 369 -19.28 2.54 -10.58
C VAL A 369 -20.14 1.77 -9.58
N SER A 370 -20.39 0.48 -9.82
CA SER A 370 -21.15 -0.39 -8.91
C SER A 370 -20.45 -0.58 -7.56
N PHE A 371 -19.13 -0.84 -7.58
CA PHE A 371 -18.31 -0.88 -6.37
C PHE A 371 -18.30 0.42 -5.60
N ALA A 372 -18.32 1.57 -6.29
CA ALA A 372 -18.39 2.86 -5.62
C ALA A 372 -19.77 3.15 -4.98
N GLY A 373 -20.83 2.44 -5.38
CA GLY A 373 -22.19 2.59 -4.82
C GLY A 373 -23.28 2.89 -5.83
N GLY A 374 -22.93 2.96 -7.11
CA GLY A 374 -23.89 3.06 -8.20
C GLY A 374 -24.70 1.79 -8.38
N ILE A 375 -25.88 1.91 -8.98
CA ILE A 375 -26.69 0.76 -9.37
C ILE A 375 -27.25 0.99 -10.76
N TRP A 376 -27.31 -0.09 -11.53
CA TRP A 376 -28.08 -0.13 -12.75
C TRP A 376 -29.53 0.33 -12.56
N GLY A 377 -29.97 1.29 -13.37
CA GLY A 377 -31.39 1.69 -13.47
C GLY A 377 -31.96 2.44 -12.26
N ASN A 378 -31.22 2.57 -11.16
CA ASN A 378 -31.67 3.28 -9.96
C ASN A 378 -31.30 4.77 -10.02
N ARG A 379 -32.24 5.64 -9.63
CA ARG A 379 -32.12 7.09 -9.74
C ARG A 379 -31.48 7.79 -8.53
N ASN A 380 -31.13 7.07 -7.47
CA ASN A 380 -30.71 7.62 -6.17
C ASN A 380 -29.38 7.02 -5.67
N ALA A 381 -28.28 7.14 -6.42
CA ALA A 381 -26.97 6.69 -5.97
C ALA A 381 -26.10 7.87 -5.51
N ASN A 382 -25.91 8.02 -4.20
CA ASN A 382 -25.15 9.13 -3.58
C ASN A 382 -23.67 8.80 -3.40
N ALA A 383 -23.04 8.35 -4.49
CA ALA A 383 -21.65 7.95 -4.45
C ALA A 383 -20.72 9.08 -4.87
N TRP A 384 -19.51 9.04 -4.32
CA TRP A 384 -18.46 10.06 -4.50
C TRP A 384 -18.10 10.36 -5.96
N TYR A 385 -18.30 9.43 -6.90
CA TYR A 385 -17.90 9.60 -8.31
C TYR A 385 -18.71 10.68 -9.04
N PHE A 386 -19.93 10.94 -8.56
CA PHE A 386 -20.84 11.95 -9.10
C PHE A 386 -20.71 13.30 -8.37
N ARG A 387 -20.21 13.32 -7.13
CA ARG A 387 -20.30 14.47 -6.21
C ARG A 387 -19.01 15.29 -6.19
N ASN A 388 -19.13 16.62 -6.21
CA ASN A 388 -18.02 17.55 -5.97
C ASN A 388 -17.91 17.94 -4.49
N ALA A 389 -16.89 18.72 -4.11
CA ALA A 389 -16.61 19.07 -2.72
C ALA A 389 -17.56 20.11 -2.09
N LYS A 390 -18.44 20.78 -2.88
CA LYS A 390 -19.35 21.81 -2.36
C LYS A 390 -20.43 21.23 -1.42
N GLU A 391 -20.66 19.92 -1.52
CA GLU A 391 -21.72 19.20 -0.80
C GLU A 391 -21.52 19.06 0.71
N GLY A 392 -20.34 19.36 1.26
CA GLY A 392 -20.06 19.33 2.71
C GLY A 392 -20.98 20.20 3.60
N THR A 393 -22.09 20.71 3.07
CA THR A 393 -23.10 21.59 3.66
C THR A 393 -24.52 21.01 3.68
N LEU A 394 -24.80 19.84 3.06
CA LEU A 394 -26.16 19.26 3.02
C LEU A 394 -26.40 18.24 4.14
N THR A 395 -27.36 18.54 5.02
CA THR A 395 -27.79 17.69 6.14
C THR A 395 -28.99 16.78 5.83
N THR A 396 -29.62 16.89 4.66
CA THR A 396 -30.79 16.05 4.32
C THR A 396 -30.97 15.76 2.82
N SER A 397 -31.12 14.46 2.55
CA SER A 397 -31.68 13.80 1.36
C SER A 397 -30.74 13.43 0.21
N SER A 398 -30.82 12.14 -0.09
CA SER A 398 -30.29 11.35 -1.20
C SER A 398 -30.76 11.76 -2.60
N SER A 399 -31.35 12.95 -2.75
CA SER A 399 -32.14 13.34 -3.93
C SER A 399 -31.87 14.75 -4.45
N SER A 400 -30.86 15.47 -3.92
CA SER A 400 -30.53 16.80 -4.44
C SER A 400 -30.14 16.71 -5.92
N THR A 401 -30.98 17.29 -6.77
CA THR A 401 -30.76 17.43 -8.22
C THR A 401 -30.05 18.74 -8.56
N ASP A 402 -29.62 19.51 -7.54
CA ASP A 402 -28.88 20.74 -7.76
C ASP A 402 -27.56 20.43 -8.46
N ALA A 403 -27.47 20.94 -9.69
CA ALA A 403 -26.31 20.79 -10.55
C ALA A 403 -25.02 21.33 -9.92
N SER A 404 -25.12 22.21 -8.92
CA SER A 404 -23.97 22.79 -8.25
C SER A 404 -23.18 21.80 -7.37
N TYR A 405 -23.77 20.66 -7.01
CA TYR A 405 -23.11 19.56 -6.28
C TYR A 405 -22.60 18.43 -7.18
N SER A 406 -23.02 18.42 -8.44
CA SER A 406 -22.58 17.43 -9.43
C SER A 406 -21.20 17.79 -9.95
N SER A 407 -20.28 16.83 -9.98
CA SER A 407 -18.97 16.96 -10.63
C SER A 407 -19.11 17.33 -12.10
N THR A 408 -20.18 16.90 -12.77
CA THR A 408 -20.39 17.13 -14.20
C THR A 408 -21.61 18.00 -14.52
N GLY A 409 -22.19 18.65 -13.50
CA GLY A 409 -23.41 19.44 -13.69
C GLY A 409 -24.51 18.58 -14.29
N SER A 410 -25.19 19.08 -15.31
CA SER A 410 -26.20 18.34 -16.08
C SER A 410 -25.62 17.41 -17.16
N THR A 411 -24.31 17.46 -17.40
CA THR A 411 -23.66 16.67 -18.45
C THR A 411 -23.51 15.21 -18.02
N TRP A 412 -23.99 14.31 -18.87
CA TRP A 412 -23.82 12.86 -18.74
C TRP A 412 -22.42 12.48 -19.23
N TRP A 413 -21.87 11.37 -18.78
CA TRP A 413 -20.49 11.00 -19.14
C TRP A 413 -20.29 9.51 -19.34
N TRP A 414 -19.37 9.19 -20.25
CA TRP A 414 -19.12 7.84 -20.76
C TRP A 414 -18.38 6.93 -19.78
N LEU A 415 -18.72 5.64 -19.81
CA LEU A 415 -17.93 4.57 -19.20
C LEU A 415 -17.30 3.67 -20.27
N LEU A 416 -16.28 2.91 -19.86
CA LEU A 416 -15.54 2.01 -20.75
C LEU A 416 -16.34 0.76 -21.16
N SER A 417 -17.30 0.34 -20.34
CA SER A 417 -17.96 -0.97 -20.44
C SER A 417 -19.06 -1.00 -21.53
N PRO A 418 -19.06 -2.00 -22.43
CA PRO A 418 -20.14 -2.35 -23.34
C PRO A 418 -21.39 -2.75 -22.58
N PHE A 419 -22.56 -2.49 -23.20
CA PHE A 419 -23.85 -2.87 -22.64
C PHE A 419 -24.58 -3.90 -23.51
N TYR A 420 -24.96 -3.54 -24.74
CA TYR A 420 -25.52 -4.49 -25.72
C TYR A 420 -25.34 -4.03 -27.17
N TRP A 421 -25.56 -4.97 -28.10
CA TRP A 421 -25.72 -4.78 -29.54
C TRP A 421 -26.98 -5.52 -30.02
N TYR A 422 -28.00 -4.83 -30.53
CA TYR A 422 -29.26 -5.46 -30.98
C TYR A 422 -29.40 -5.42 -32.51
N GLY A 423 -28.32 -5.71 -33.24
CA GLY A 423 -28.33 -5.73 -34.71
C GLY A 423 -28.38 -4.36 -35.42
N SER A 424 -28.73 -3.28 -34.71
CA SER A 424 -28.85 -1.94 -35.30
C SER A 424 -28.05 -0.86 -34.58
N TYR A 425 -27.88 -0.95 -33.27
CA TYR A 425 -27.23 0.08 -32.46
C TYR A 425 -26.33 -0.56 -31.39
N ALA A 426 -25.09 -0.07 -31.32
CA ALA A 426 -24.13 -0.36 -30.27
C ALA A 426 -24.40 0.56 -29.06
N TYR A 427 -24.41 -0.02 -27.87
CA TYR A 427 -24.63 0.67 -26.60
C TYR A 427 -23.49 0.38 -25.62
N VAL A 428 -23.06 1.43 -24.93
CA VAL A 428 -22.13 1.36 -23.80
C VAL A 428 -22.78 1.96 -22.57
N PHE A 429 -22.21 1.66 -21.41
CA PHE A 429 -22.65 2.28 -20.16
C PHE A 429 -22.25 3.76 -20.08
N TYR A 430 -23.03 4.51 -19.31
CA TYR A 430 -22.75 5.89 -18.96
C TYR A 430 -23.32 6.20 -17.58
N VAL A 431 -22.94 7.36 -17.04
CA VAL A 431 -23.48 7.91 -15.80
C VAL A 431 -24.19 9.23 -16.10
N TYR A 432 -25.41 9.38 -15.56
CA TYR A 432 -26.18 10.62 -15.68
C TYR A 432 -25.51 11.80 -14.95
N GLY A 433 -25.86 13.01 -15.40
CA GLY A 433 -25.60 14.25 -14.67
C GLY A 433 -26.62 14.47 -13.54
N SER A 434 -26.75 15.72 -13.11
CA SER A 434 -27.52 16.10 -11.91
C SER A 434 -29.01 15.85 -11.98
N SER A 435 -29.57 15.63 -13.17
CA SER A 435 -30.99 15.30 -13.32
C SER A 435 -31.34 13.91 -12.79
N VAL A 436 -30.38 12.99 -12.74
CA VAL A 436 -30.53 11.65 -12.17
C VAL A 436 -29.21 11.25 -11.47
N PRO A 437 -28.91 11.82 -10.29
CA PRO A 437 -27.62 11.69 -9.61
C PRO A 437 -27.12 10.25 -9.51
N GLY A 438 -25.93 10.02 -10.05
CA GLY A 438 -25.24 8.74 -9.97
C GLY A 438 -25.90 7.59 -10.73
N ASN A 439 -26.95 7.82 -11.54
CA ASN A 439 -27.62 6.75 -12.27
C ASN A 439 -26.70 6.12 -13.33
N LEU A 440 -26.45 4.82 -13.16
CA LEU A 440 -25.78 3.99 -14.14
C LEU A 440 -26.80 3.50 -15.17
N ASN A 441 -26.56 3.81 -16.45
CA ASN A 441 -27.50 3.50 -17.53
C ASN A 441 -26.77 3.18 -18.85
N ARG A 442 -27.51 2.94 -19.93
CA ARG A 442 -26.99 2.68 -21.29
C ARG A 442 -27.41 3.74 -22.28
N ILE A 443 -26.54 4.06 -23.22
CA ILE A 443 -26.89 4.92 -24.36
C ILE A 443 -26.09 4.55 -25.60
N SER A 444 -26.61 4.91 -26.78
CA SER A 444 -25.97 4.57 -28.05
C SER A 444 -24.68 5.37 -28.24
N VAL A 445 -23.65 4.70 -28.73
CA VAL A 445 -22.25 5.18 -28.77
C VAL A 445 -22.02 6.48 -29.53
N ASN A 446 -22.94 6.90 -30.38
CA ASN A 446 -22.84 8.09 -31.23
C ASN A 446 -23.34 9.40 -30.57
N GLY A 447 -23.85 9.34 -29.33
CA GLY A 447 -24.27 10.53 -28.59
C GLY A 447 -23.10 11.41 -28.13
N MET A 448 -23.31 12.72 -27.95
CA MET A 448 -22.24 13.63 -27.50
C MET A 448 -22.28 13.85 -25.99
N TYR A 449 -21.42 13.16 -25.24
CA TYR A 449 -21.38 13.20 -23.78
C TYR A 449 -19.98 13.48 -23.23
N GLY A 450 -19.92 13.84 -21.95
CA GLY A 450 -18.69 14.20 -21.25
C GLY A 450 -17.67 13.07 -21.24
N VAL A 451 -16.41 13.44 -21.47
CA VAL A 451 -15.27 12.52 -21.43
C VAL A 451 -14.53 12.71 -20.10
N ARG A 452 -14.49 11.67 -19.27
CA ARG A 452 -13.81 11.70 -17.96
C ARG A 452 -12.66 10.70 -17.93
N PRO A 453 -11.41 11.17 -18.06
CA PRO A 453 -10.28 10.26 -18.09
C PRO A 453 -10.00 9.57 -16.76
N VAL A 454 -9.43 8.37 -16.85
CA VAL A 454 -8.93 7.59 -15.72
C VAL A 454 -7.47 7.23 -15.97
N ILE A 455 -6.63 7.47 -14.96
CA ILE A 455 -5.21 7.09 -14.92
C ILE A 455 -4.95 6.20 -13.70
N SER A 456 -3.80 5.56 -13.63
CA SER A 456 -3.35 4.86 -12.41
C SER A 456 -1.92 5.29 -12.05
N LEU A 457 -1.69 5.82 -10.85
CA LEU A 457 -0.35 6.20 -10.37
C LEU A 457 0.42 4.96 -9.92
N LYS A 458 1.69 4.82 -10.31
CA LYS A 458 2.54 3.66 -9.99
C LYS A 458 2.57 3.37 -8.49
N SER A 459 2.75 2.10 -8.14
CA SER A 459 2.83 1.62 -6.74
C SER A 459 3.96 2.26 -5.93
N CYS A 460 5.03 2.66 -6.61
CA CYS A 460 6.21 3.31 -6.02
C CYS A 460 6.06 4.82 -5.78
N VAL A 461 4.97 5.46 -6.25
CA VAL A 461 4.82 6.92 -6.15
C VAL A 461 4.82 7.35 -4.69
N ILE A 462 5.75 8.23 -4.34
CA ILE A 462 5.95 8.72 -2.97
C ILE A 462 4.91 9.78 -2.63
N TRP A 463 4.31 9.64 -1.45
CA TRP A 463 3.39 10.62 -0.89
C TRP A 463 4.19 11.83 -0.35
N ALA A 464 3.76 13.04 -0.69
CA ALA A 464 4.38 14.27 -0.19
C ALA A 464 3.55 14.94 0.92
N GLY A 465 2.22 14.81 0.88
CA GLY A 465 1.35 15.55 1.77
C GLY A 465 -0.13 15.32 1.52
N GLY A 466 -0.96 15.94 2.35
CA GLY A 466 -2.40 15.82 2.27
C GLY A 466 -2.97 14.63 3.02
N ASP A 467 -4.22 14.78 3.43
CA ASP A 467 -5.06 13.74 4.03
C ASP A 467 -6.16 13.29 3.06
N GLY A 468 -6.17 13.77 1.82
CA GLY A 468 -7.16 13.37 0.83
C GLY A 468 -8.52 14.02 1.02
N SER A 469 -8.73 14.89 2.00
CA SER A 469 -9.90 15.78 2.02
C SER A 469 -9.84 16.78 0.87
N SER A 470 -10.96 17.42 0.53
CA SER A 470 -11.00 18.42 -0.54
C SER A 470 -10.17 19.66 -0.27
N ASN A 471 -9.96 20.00 1.01
CA ASN A 471 -9.16 21.16 1.44
C ASN A 471 -7.67 20.80 1.58
N ASN A 472 -7.36 19.52 1.73
CA ASN A 472 -6.00 19.03 1.84
C ASN A 472 -5.82 17.72 1.02
N PRO A 473 -5.98 17.77 -0.32
CA PRO A 473 -5.89 16.57 -1.16
C PRO A 473 -4.52 15.92 -1.06
N TYR A 474 -4.46 14.60 -1.28
CA TYR A 474 -3.18 13.91 -1.38
C TYR A 474 -2.34 14.50 -2.51
N THR A 475 -1.06 14.73 -2.23
CA THR A 475 -0.04 15.15 -3.18
C THR A 475 1.09 14.13 -3.22
N ILE A 476 1.85 14.16 -4.32
CA ILE A 476 3.00 13.28 -4.52
C ILE A 476 4.30 14.08 -4.51
N GLU A 477 5.40 13.41 -4.19
CA GLU A 477 6.73 14.00 -4.26
C GLU A 477 7.21 14.04 -5.71
N GLU A 478 7.80 15.16 -6.13
CA GLU A 478 8.42 15.24 -7.45
C GLU A 478 9.76 14.50 -7.45
N THR A 479 9.87 13.45 -8.26
CA THR A 479 11.09 12.66 -8.42
C THR A 479 11.54 12.61 -9.87
N THR A 480 12.80 12.28 -10.11
CA THR A 480 13.33 12.15 -11.47
C THR A 480 12.75 10.94 -12.20
N SER A 481 12.57 9.81 -11.50
CA SER A 481 12.16 8.53 -12.13
C SER A 481 10.64 8.28 -12.16
N GLY A 482 9.86 9.05 -11.38
CA GLY A 482 8.45 8.74 -11.11
C GLY A 482 8.22 7.79 -9.93
N CYS A 483 9.34 7.26 -9.42
CA CYS A 483 9.59 6.72 -8.09
C CYS A 483 10.81 7.51 -7.53
#